data_AF-A0A1W0X5U9-F1
#
_entry.id   AF-A0A1W0X5U9-F1
#
_cell.length_a   1.000
_cell.length_b   1.000
_cell.length_c   1.000
_cell.angle_alpha   90.00
_cell.angle_beta   90.00
_cell.angle_gamma   90.00
#
_symmetry.space_group_name_H-M   'P 1'
#
loop_
_entity.id
_entity.type
_entity.pdbx_description
1 polymer ?
#
loop_
_entity_poly.entity_id
_entity_poly.type
_entity_poly.pdbx_seq_one_letter_code
_entity_poly.pdbx_strand_id
1 'polypeptide(L)'
;MPYVIIEYKGGCGGVTWVGDPNSDPGLMQFLGARLHDHFDRGYEPGYLIHAVPRIVLNKLETVGYKLLAMSATHPGPAHHDKLLVWTLHKPEAPPTYSPGKGPHISQGAGGGTMKASVTKLMSNGF
;
A
#
# COMPACT_ATOMS: atom_id res chain seq x y z
N MET A 1 -5.50 -8.94 -6.65
CA MET A 1 -5.25 -8.66 -5.22
C MET A 1 -4.64 -7.26 -5.10
N PRO A 2 -5.45 -6.22 -4.85
CA PRO A 2 -4.96 -4.83 -4.87
C PRO A 2 -4.17 -4.43 -3.62
N TYR A 3 -4.39 -5.11 -2.49
CA TYR A 3 -3.70 -4.82 -1.25
C TYR A 3 -2.86 -6.02 -0.82
N VAL A 4 -1.69 -5.71 -0.25
CA VAL A 4 -0.81 -6.68 0.39
C VAL A 4 -0.44 -6.15 1.76
N ILE A 5 -0.49 -7.01 2.76
CA ILE A 5 0.01 -6.74 4.11
C ILE A 5 1.20 -7.66 4.32
N ILE A 6 2.35 -7.10 4.67
CA ILE A 6 3.53 -7.88 5.05
C ILE A 6 3.88 -7.60 6.50
N GLU A 7 4.35 -8.63 7.19
CA GLU A 7 4.68 -8.58 8.61
C GLU A 7 6.10 -9.07 8.88
N TYR A 8 6.78 -8.40 9.81
CA TYR A 8 8.11 -8.78 10.27
C TYR A 8 8.16 -8.78 11.78
N LYS A 9 8.48 -9.94 12.34
CA LYS A 9 8.71 -10.13 13.77
C LYS A 9 10.21 -10.04 14.03
N GLY A 10 10.64 -9.00 14.72
CA GLY A 10 12.04 -8.82 15.11
C GLY A 10 12.52 -10.02 15.92
N GLY A 11 13.70 -10.56 15.61
CA GLY A 11 14.27 -11.73 16.30
C GLY A 11 14.05 -13.08 15.60
N CYS A 12 13.12 -13.20 14.65
CA CYS A 12 12.83 -14.46 13.94
C CYS A 12 13.78 -14.74 12.75
N GLY A 13 15.09 -14.53 12.90
CA GLY A 13 16.10 -15.01 11.94
C GLY A 13 15.93 -14.51 10.49
N GLY A 14 15.28 -13.36 10.28
CA GLY A 14 15.09 -12.80 8.94
C GLY A 14 13.92 -13.40 8.15
N VAL A 15 12.84 -13.82 8.82
CA VAL A 15 11.59 -14.25 8.16
C VAL A 15 10.58 -13.10 8.07
N THR A 16 9.97 -12.93 6.90
CA THR A 16 8.85 -12.01 6.65
C THR A 16 7.61 -12.81 6.24
N TRP A 17 6.47 -12.50 6.84
CA TRP A 17 5.17 -13.01 6.42
C TRP A 17 4.62 -12.09 5.34
N VAL A 18 4.10 -12.67 4.26
CA VAL A 18 3.76 -11.93 3.03
C VAL A 18 2.34 -12.17 2.52
N GLY A 19 1.57 -13.01 3.21
CA GLY A 19 0.19 -13.29 2.84
C GLY A 19 -0.47 -14.33 3.74
N ASP A 20 -1.80 -14.35 3.69
CA ASP A 20 -2.67 -15.36 4.28
C ASP A 20 -3.02 -16.48 3.25
N PRO A 21 -3.79 -17.52 3.62
CA PRO A 21 -4.08 -18.66 2.75
C PRO A 21 -4.82 -18.30 1.45
N ASN A 22 -5.51 -17.16 1.40
CA ASN A 22 -6.26 -16.68 0.24
C ASN A 22 -5.44 -15.72 -0.64
N SER A 23 -4.17 -15.49 -0.30
CA SER A 23 -3.29 -14.65 -1.10
C SER A 23 -3.06 -15.23 -2.51
N ASP A 24 -2.89 -14.35 -3.49
CA ASP A 24 -2.62 -14.71 -4.89
C ASP A 24 -1.42 -15.68 -5.00
N PRO A 25 -1.63 -16.95 -5.41
CA PRO A 25 -0.56 -17.95 -5.46
C PRO A 25 0.57 -17.58 -6.42
N GLY A 26 0.25 -16.88 -7.53
CA GLY A 26 1.25 -16.43 -8.49
C GLY A 26 2.17 -15.37 -7.89
N LEU A 27 1.61 -14.45 -7.09
CA LEU A 27 2.39 -13.48 -6.35
C LEU A 27 3.26 -14.15 -5.28
N MET A 28 2.70 -15.10 -4.52
CA MET A 28 3.45 -15.82 -3.48
C MET A 28 4.62 -16.62 -4.09
N GLN A 29 4.39 -17.26 -5.24
CA GLN A 29 5.43 -17.94 -6.00
C GLN A 29 6.51 -16.96 -6.49
N PHE A 30 6.13 -15.80 -7.03
CA PHE A 30 7.08 -14.76 -7.47
C PHE A 30 7.96 -14.25 -6.32
N LEU A 31 7.37 -14.07 -5.13
CA LEU A 31 8.13 -13.69 -3.94
C LEU A 31 9.09 -14.80 -3.50
N GLY A 32 8.80 -16.06 -3.83
CA GLY A 32 9.49 -17.25 -3.32
C GLY A 32 9.02 -17.64 -1.93
N ALA A 33 7.77 -17.28 -1.60
CA ALA A 33 7.16 -17.58 -0.32
C ALA A 33 6.63 -19.03 -0.28
N ARG A 34 6.60 -19.61 0.91
CA ARG A 34 6.05 -20.95 1.16
C ARG A 34 4.87 -20.83 2.10
N LEU A 35 3.81 -21.58 1.81
CA LEU A 35 2.69 -21.73 2.73
C LEU A 35 3.19 -22.51 3.95
N HIS A 36 2.99 -21.93 5.13
CA HIS A 36 3.24 -22.56 6.41
C HIS A 36 1.88 -22.94 6.99
N ASP A 37 1.63 -24.24 7.16
CA ASP A 37 0.33 -24.84 7.48
C ASP A 37 0.21 -25.31 8.94
N HIS A 38 1.23 -25.08 9.77
CA HIS A 38 1.29 -25.59 11.14
C HIS A 38 0.32 -24.87 12.09
N PHE A 39 -0.90 -25.40 12.17
CA PHE A 39 -1.90 -25.12 13.21
C PHE A 39 -1.41 -25.49 14.63
N ASP A 40 -0.37 -26.32 14.74
CA ASP A 40 0.05 -27.03 15.96
C ASP A 40 0.65 -26.11 17.05
N ARG A 41 0.83 -24.81 16.78
CA ARG A 41 1.36 -23.83 17.74
C ARG A 41 0.49 -22.58 17.91
N GLY A 42 -0.76 -22.61 17.44
CA GLY A 42 -1.68 -21.47 17.55
C GLY A 42 -1.37 -20.32 16.58
N TYR A 43 -0.65 -20.58 15.49
CA TYR A 43 -0.47 -19.62 14.40
C TYR A 43 -1.46 -19.93 13.29
N GLU A 44 -2.08 -18.89 12.74
CA GLU A 44 -2.88 -19.03 11.53
C GLU A 44 -1.97 -19.40 10.34
N PRO A 45 -2.43 -20.27 9.42
CA PRO A 45 -1.66 -20.59 8.23
C PRO A 45 -1.36 -19.34 7.41
N GLY A 46 -0.18 -19.27 6.80
CA GLY A 46 0.21 -18.10 6.04
C GLY A 46 1.48 -18.30 5.24
N TYR A 47 1.72 -17.40 4.29
CA TYR A 47 2.91 -17.42 3.44
C TYR A 47 4.06 -16.69 4.10
N LEU A 48 5.21 -17.36 4.21
CA LEU A 48 6.44 -16.79 4.73
C LEU A 48 7.59 -16.90 3.74
N ILE A 49 8.56 -15.99 3.87
CA ILE A 49 9.81 -15.97 3.13
C ILE A 49 10.98 -15.72 4.08
N HIS A 50 12.10 -16.43 3.88
CA HIS A 50 13.36 -16.19 4.59
C HIS A 50 14.13 -15.01 3.97
N ALA A 51 13.56 -13.80 4.07
CA ALA A 51 14.20 -12.57 3.65
C ALA A 51 13.79 -11.41 4.57
N VAL A 52 14.65 -10.40 4.71
CA VAL A 52 14.31 -9.16 5.44
C VAL A 52 13.28 -8.32 4.67
N PRO A 53 12.48 -7.48 5.35
CA PRO A 53 11.36 -6.75 4.72
C PRO A 53 11.77 -5.89 3.54
N ARG A 54 12.95 -5.26 3.60
CA ARG A 54 13.51 -4.46 2.48
C ARG A 54 13.56 -5.25 1.17
N ILE A 55 13.94 -6.53 1.21
CA ILE A 55 14.03 -7.37 0.01
C ILE A 55 12.63 -7.64 -0.55
N VAL A 56 11.66 -7.91 0.32
CA VAL A 56 10.26 -8.15 -0.07
C VAL A 56 9.64 -6.88 -0.66
N LEU A 57 9.82 -5.73 -0.01
CA LEU A 57 9.33 -4.43 -0.47
C LEU A 57 9.88 -4.10 -1.86
N ASN A 58 11.18 -4.31 -2.10
CA ASN A 58 11.78 -4.11 -3.42
C ASN A 58 11.14 -5.00 -4.50
N LYS A 59 10.88 -6.29 -4.20
CA LYS A 59 10.20 -7.18 -5.15
C LYS A 59 8.78 -6.72 -5.44
N LEU A 60 8.02 -6.32 -4.42
CA LEU A 60 6.65 -5.83 -4.57
C LEU A 60 6.59 -4.54 -5.41
N GLU A 61 7.57 -3.65 -5.25
CA GLU A 61 7.70 -2.44 -6.07
C GLU A 61 7.89 -2.76 -7.55
N THR A 62 8.69 -3.80 -7.89
CA THR A 62 8.93 -4.20 -9.29
C THR A 62 7.67 -4.67 -10.03
N VAL A 63 6.65 -5.12 -9.28
CA VAL A 63 5.36 -5.54 -9.85
C VAL A 63 4.26 -4.50 -9.64
N GLY A 64 4.61 -3.28 -9.20
CA GLY A 64 3.72 -2.12 -9.18
C GLY A 64 3.00 -1.83 -7.87
N TYR A 65 3.36 -2.51 -6.77
CA TYR A 65 2.85 -2.13 -5.45
C TYR A 65 3.58 -0.89 -4.93
N LYS A 66 2.83 -0.01 -4.26
CA LYS A 66 3.37 1.16 -3.55
C LYS A 66 3.08 1.03 -2.06
N LEU A 67 4.04 1.41 -1.23
CA LEU A 67 3.84 1.49 0.22
C LEU A 67 2.82 2.58 0.54
N LEU A 68 1.77 2.21 1.29
CA LEU A 68 0.76 3.16 1.78
C LEU A 68 1.01 3.56 3.23
N ALA A 69 1.30 2.58 4.08
CA ALA A 69 1.45 2.79 5.51
C ALA A 69 2.41 1.76 6.11
N MET A 70 3.06 2.16 7.19
CA MET A 70 3.82 1.28 8.07
C MET A 70 3.32 1.51 9.50
N SER A 71 3.14 0.43 10.24
CA SER A 71 2.86 0.47 11.67
C SER A 71 3.84 -0.44 12.41
N ALA A 72 4.13 -0.08 13.65
CA ALA A 72 4.86 -0.92 14.59
C ALA A 72 3.93 -1.19 15.76
N THR A 73 3.69 -2.45 16.06
CA THR A 73 2.94 -2.86 17.24
C THR A 73 3.88 -3.57 18.22
N HIS A 74 3.64 -3.33 19.50
CA HIS A 74 4.37 -3.96 20.59
C HIS A 74 3.38 -4.88 21.33
N PRO A 75 3.17 -6.12 20.87
CA PRO A 75 2.13 -7.01 21.36
C PRO A 75 2.26 -7.49 22.82
N GLY A 76 3.27 -7.05 23.59
CA GLY A 76 3.41 -7.49 24.99
C GLY A 76 4.42 -6.69 25.82
N PRO A 77 4.67 -7.10 27.08
CA PRO A 77 5.58 -6.39 27.98
C PRO A 77 7.08 -6.65 27.71
N ALA A 78 7.41 -7.65 26.87
CA ALA A 78 8.80 -8.01 26.58
C ALA A 78 9.34 -7.19 25.39
N HIS A 79 10.44 -6.46 25.60
CA HIS A 79 11.06 -5.52 24.66
C HIS A 79 11.57 -6.12 23.32
N HIS A 80 11.47 -7.43 23.13
CA HIS A 80 12.06 -8.16 22.00
C HIS A 80 11.07 -8.52 20.89
N ASP A 81 9.77 -8.47 21.16
CA ASP A 81 8.74 -8.86 20.19
C ASP A 81 8.15 -7.62 19.52
N LYS A 82 8.93 -6.96 18.67
CA LYS A 82 8.40 -5.89 17.81
C LYS A 82 7.80 -6.51 16.56
N LEU A 83 6.53 -6.25 16.32
CA LEU A 83 5.85 -6.57 15.08
C LEU A 83 5.81 -5.32 14.20
N LEU A 84 6.44 -5.39 13.04
CA LEU A 84 6.36 -4.35 12.02
C LEU A 84 5.41 -4.82 10.93
N VAL A 85 4.50 -3.94 10.50
CA VAL A 85 3.50 -4.21 9.48
C VAL A 85 3.60 -3.14 8.39
N TRP A 86 3.58 -3.55 7.13
CA TRP A 86 3.50 -2.65 5.99
C TRP A 86 2.29 -2.99 5.13
N THR A 87 1.51 -1.97 4.80
CA THR A 87 0.40 -2.06 3.86
C THR A 87 0.84 -1.49 2.52
N LEU A 88 0.72 -2.28 1.47
CA LEU A 88 1.02 -1.90 0.10
C LEU A 88 -0.21 -1.99 -0.79
N HIS A 89 -0.26 -1.16 -1.83
CA HIS A 89 -1.35 -1.12 -2.79
C HIS A 89 -0.87 -1.09 -4.24
N LYS A 90 -1.53 -1.90 -5.07
CA LYS A 90 -1.44 -1.90 -6.52
C LYS A 90 -2.87 -1.82 -7.07
N PRO A 91 -3.21 -0.77 -7.84
CA PRO A 91 -4.54 -0.67 -8.46
C PRO A 91 -4.87 -1.87 -9.35
N GLU A 92 -6.11 -2.37 -9.34
CA GLU A 92 -6.57 -3.45 -10.25
C GLU A 92 -6.60 -3.00 -11.73
N ALA A 93 -6.70 -1.69 -11.96
CA ALA A 93 -6.57 -0.99 -13.23
C ALA A 93 -6.01 0.42 -12.93
N PRO A 94 -5.36 1.13 -13.88
CA PRO A 94 -4.91 2.50 -13.64
C PRO A 94 -6.07 3.33 -13.07
N PRO A 95 -5.85 4.12 -12.00
CA PRO A 95 -6.90 4.96 -11.44
C PRO A 95 -7.44 5.86 -12.54
N THR A 96 -8.75 5.78 -12.80
CA THR A 96 -9.43 6.75 -13.65
C THR A 96 -9.46 8.07 -12.91
N TYR A 97 -8.43 8.89 -13.08
CA TYR A 97 -8.47 10.28 -12.69
C TYR A 97 -9.34 11.01 -13.71
N SER A 98 -10.62 11.19 -13.41
CA SER A 98 -11.42 12.21 -14.10
C SER A 98 -10.79 13.56 -13.78
N PRO A 99 -10.34 14.34 -14.77
CA PRO A 99 -9.82 15.67 -14.52
C PRO A 99 -10.96 16.53 -13.98
N GLY A 100 -10.90 16.85 -12.68
CA GLY A 100 -11.68 17.92 -12.07
C GLY A 100 -13.13 17.58 -11.74
N LYS A 101 -13.37 17.10 -10.52
CA LYS A 101 -14.35 17.73 -9.61
C LYS A 101 -13.74 17.73 -8.22
N GLY A 102 -13.14 18.85 -7.82
CA GLY A 102 -12.85 19.11 -6.42
C GLY A 102 -14.14 19.06 -5.59
N PRO A 103 -14.05 18.99 -4.25
CA PRO A 103 -15.22 18.96 -3.40
C PRO A 103 -16.14 20.15 -3.73
N HIS A 104 -17.39 19.84 -4.08
CA HIS A 104 -18.46 20.82 -4.24
C HIS A 104 -18.69 21.50 -2.88
N ILE A 105 -18.06 22.65 -2.65
CA ILE A 105 -18.52 23.59 -1.63
C ILE A 105 -19.74 24.27 -2.24
N SER A 106 -20.92 23.94 -1.74
CA SER A 106 -22.18 24.60 -2.11
C SER A 106 -22.11 26.07 -1.69
N GLN A 107 -21.81 26.98 -2.62
CA GLN A 107 -22.01 28.40 -2.39
C GLN A 107 -23.49 28.73 -2.62
N GLY A 108 -24.12 29.23 -1.55
CA GLY A 108 -25.50 29.70 -1.57
C GLY A 108 -25.70 30.84 -2.56
N ALA A 109 -26.90 30.88 -3.13
CA ALA A 109 -27.35 31.90 -4.06
C ALA A 109 -27.24 33.31 -3.46
N GLY A 110 -26.49 34.19 -4.13
CA GLY A 110 -26.43 35.62 -3.86
C GLY A 110 -26.14 36.35 -5.16
N GLY A 111 -27.13 37.10 -5.65
CA GLY A 111 -27.08 37.79 -6.94
C GLY A 111 -26.03 38.89 -7.01
N GLY A 112 -25.62 39.21 -8.24
CA GLY A 112 -24.72 40.33 -8.51
C GLY A 112 -24.19 40.31 -9.94
N THR A 113 -24.92 40.95 -10.85
CA THR A 113 -24.43 41.37 -12.17
C THR A 113 -23.15 42.20 -12.06
N MET A 114 -22.09 41.84 -12.80
CA MET A 114 -21.17 42.81 -13.40
C MET A 114 -20.52 42.25 -14.68
N LYS A 115 -20.57 43.07 -15.74
CA LYS A 115 -19.90 42.91 -17.05
C LYS A 115 -18.42 43.29 -16.95
N ALA A 116 -17.57 42.65 -17.76
CA ALA A 116 -16.44 43.23 -18.54
C ALA A 116 -15.51 42.09 -19.00
N SER A 117 -15.44 41.79 -20.30
CA SER A 117 -14.48 42.32 -21.30
C SER A 117 -13.09 41.65 -21.27
N VAL A 118 -12.89 40.79 -22.27
CA VAL A 118 -11.73 40.58 -23.16
C VAL A 118 -10.41 41.26 -22.75
N THR A 119 -9.31 40.48 -22.72
CA THR A 119 -8.14 40.67 -23.62
C THR A 119 -7.19 39.47 -23.57
N LYS A 120 -6.87 38.97 -24.76
CA LYS A 120 -5.87 37.95 -25.11
C LYS A 120 -4.48 38.61 -25.10
N LEU A 121 -3.50 38.01 -24.43
CA LEU A 121 -2.09 38.34 -24.60
C LEU A 121 -1.31 37.05 -24.92
N MET A 122 -0.94 36.93 -26.20
CA MET A 122 0.13 36.08 -26.69
C MET A 122 1.30 36.99 -27.08
N SER A 123 2.49 36.71 -26.56
CA SER A 123 3.80 37.04 -27.16
C SER A 123 4.87 36.32 -26.33
N ASN A 124 5.49 35.25 -26.85
CA ASN A 124 6.71 35.22 -27.68
C ASN A 124 7.98 35.73 -26.99
N GLY A 125 8.96 34.83 -26.89
CA GLY A 125 10.40 35.08 -27.01
C GLY A 125 11.11 35.60 -25.75
N PHE A 126 12.01 34.80 -25.18
CA PHE A 126 13.45 34.80 -25.48
C PHE A 126 14.05 33.44 -25.09
#